data_AF-A0A959JSP8-F1
#
_entry.id   AF-A0A959JSP8-F1
#
_cell.length_a   1.000
_cell.length_b   1.000
_cell.length_c   1.000
_cell.angle_alpha   90.00
_cell.angle_beta   90.00
_cell.angle_gamma   90.00
#
_symmetry.space_group_name_H-M   'P 1'
#
loop_
_entity.id
_entity.type
_entity.pdbx_description
1 polymer ?
#
loop_
_entity_poly.entity_id
_entity_poly.type
_entity_poly.pdbx_seq_one_letter_code
_entity_poly.pdbx_strand_id
1 'polypeptide(L)' 'LVTDLLGRVYRQFEQTVYPGDRIQLNLNDVASGLYFIRLQTEKGRAVSRIVKE' A
#
# COMPACT_ATOMS: atom_id res chain seq x y z
N LEU A 1 2.07 3.66 -0.11
CA LEU A 1 1.93 3.76 -1.59
C LEU A 1 1.36 2.46 -2.14
N VAL A 2 0.35 2.52 -3.00
CA VAL A 2 -0.26 1.38 -3.71
C VAL A 2 0.02 1.53 -5.20
N THR A 3 0.67 0.54 -5.81
CA THR A 3 1.00 0.53 -7.25
C THR A 3 0.52 -0.74 -7.93
N ASP A 4 0.16 -0.67 -9.21
CA ASP A 4 -0.13 -1.84 -10.03
C ASP A 4 1.15 -2.54 -10.55
N LEU A 5 0.97 -3.58 -11.36
CA LEU A 5 2.03 -4.32 -12.06
C LEU A 5 2.89 -3.48 -13.01
N LEU A 6 2.34 -2.37 -13.53
CA LEU A 6 3.03 -1.46 -14.44
C LEU A 6 3.72 -0.31 -13.67
N GLY A 7 3.66 -0.33 -12.33
CA GLY A 7 4.21 0.70 -11.47
C GLY A 7 3.36 1.97 -11.39
N ARG A 8 2.14 1.98 -11.94
CA ARG A 8 1.23 3.12 -11.85
C ARG A 8 0.76 3.28 -10.41
N VAL A 9 0.85 4.49 -9.90
CA VAL A 9 0.40 4.82 -8.54
C VAL A 9 -1.12 4.99 -8.54
N TYR A 10 -1.80 4.12 -7.80
CA TYR A 10 -3.23 4.24 -7.56
C TYR A 10 -3.53 5.09 -6.33
N ARG A 11 -2.72 4.94 -5.27
CA ARG A 11 -2.91 5.70 -4.04
C ARG A 11 -1.60 5.94 -3.32
N GLN A 12 -1.42 7.18 -2.88
CA GLN A 12 -0.36 7.58 -1.97
C GLN A 12 -0.99 8.31 -0.79
N PHE A 13 -0.57 7.97 0.41
CA PHE A 13 -0.91 8.68 1.62
C PHE A 13 0.31 8.62 2.52
N GLU A 14 0.44 9.65 3.34
CA GLU A 14 1.43 9.74 4.40
C GLU A 14 0.65 9.74 5.71
N GLN A 15 1.06 8.86 6.63
CA GLN A 15 0.44 8.74 7.94
C GLN A 15 1.55 8.45 8.94
N THR A 16 1.56 9.20 10.03
CA THR A 16 2.38 8.87 11.20
C THR A 16 1.81 7.62 11.87
N VAL A 17 2.65 6.60 12.03
CA VAL A 17 2.28 5.32 12.65
C VAL A 17 3.23 5.02 13.81
N TYR A 18 2.67 4.49 14.89
CA TYR A 18 3.39 4.08 16.09
C TYR A 18 3.47 2.55 16.19
N PRO A 19 4.41 1.99 16.99
CA PRO A 19 4.49 0.55 17.18
C PRO A 19 3.17 -0.04 17.69
N GLY A 20 2.63 -1.02 16.96
CA GLY A 20 1.36 -1.67 17.28
C GLY A 20 0.15 -1.12 16.51
N ASP A 21 0.31 0.00 15.78
CA ASP A 21 -0.76 0.56 14.97
C ASP A 21 -1.17 -0.40 13.84
N ARG A 22 -2.48 -0.46 13.59
CA ARG A 22 -3.05 -1.17 12.45
C ARG A 22 -3.28 -0.18 11.31
N ILE A 23 -2.62 -0.43 10.18
CA ILE A 23 -2.83 0.34 8.95
C ILE A 23 -3.93 -0.34 8.14
N GLN A 24 -5.06 0.35 7.95
CA GLN A 24 -6.16 -0.14 7.13
C GLN A 24 -6.21 0.61 5.80
N LEU A 25 -6.23 -0.16 4.71
CA LEU A 25 -6.33 0.35 3.35
C LEU A 25 -7.70 0.04 2.79
N ASN A 26 -8.46 1.08 2.43
CA ASN A 26 -9.67 0.91 1.66
C ASN A 26 -9.32 0.88 0.17
N LEU A 27 -9.59 -0.25 -0.48
CA LEU A 27 -9.35 -0.51 -1.90
C LEU A 27 -10.66 -0.81 -2.64
N ASN A 28 -11.82 -0.36 -2.14
CA ASN A 28 -13.12 -0.69 -2.74
C ASN A 28 -13.33 -0.02 -4.10
N ASP A 29 -12.71 1.12 -4.33
CA ASP A 29 -12.71 1.89 -5.58
C ASP A 29 -11.63 1.44 -6.58
N VAL A 30 -10.79 0.49 -6.18
CA VAL A 30 -9.69 -0.03 -7.00
C VAL A 30 -10.18 -1.28 -7.74
N ALA A 31 -9.93 -1.39 -9.04
CA ALA A 31 -10.33 -2.56 -9.82
C ALA A 31 -9.62 -3.84 -9.33
N SER A 32 -10.22 -5.00 -9.57
CA SER A 32 -9.59 -6.30 -9.34
C SER A 32 -8.25 -6.39 -10.09
N GLY A 33 -7.24 -6.97 -9.45
CA GLY A 33 -5.90 -7.03 -10.00
C GLY A 33 -4.81 -7.22 -8.96
N LEU A 34 -3.57 -7.15 -9.44
CA LEU A 34 -2.38 -7.31 -8.63
C LEU A 34 -1.78 -5.95 -8.26
N TYR A 35 -1.59 -5.75 -6.96
CA TYR A 35 -1.08 -4.50 -6.40
C TYR A 35 0.11 -4.74 -5.47
N PHE A 36 0.95 -3.73 -5.34
CA PHE A 36 2.05 -3.68 -4.40
C PHE A 36 1.83 -2.53 -3.42
N ILE A 37 1.86 -2.85 -2.14
CA ILE A 37 1.89 -1.86 -1.06
C ILE A 37 3.33 -1.64 -0.65
N ARG A 38 3.76 -0.39 -0.67
CA ARG A 38 5.04 0.04 -0.14
C ARG A 38 4.81 0.92 1.08
N LEU A 39 5.39 0.50 2.19
CA LEU A 39 5.51 1.24 3.44
C LEU A 39 6.94 1.77 3.55
N GLN A 40 7.08 3.07 3.75
CA GLN A 40 8.36 3.73 3.95
C GLN A 40 8.35 4.38 5.32
N THR A 41 9.35 4.06 6.14
CA THR A 41 9.58 4.68 7.44
C THR A 41 11.02 5.21 7.48
N GLU A 42 11.37 5.99 8.51
CA GLU A 42 12.75 6.41 8.74
C GLU A 42 13.71 5.22 8.92
N LYS A 43 13.21 4.09 9.43
CA LYS A 43 14.00 2.88 9.70
C LYS A 43 14.15 1.96 8.49
N GLY A 44 13.47 2.25 7.39
CA GLY A 44 13.57 1.46 6.17
C GLY A 44 12.26 1.29 5.42
N ARG A 45 12.28 0.36 4.47
CA ARG A 45 11.21 0.13 3.50
C ARG A 45 10.70 -1.31 3.59
N ALA A 46 9.39 -1.46 3.59
CA ALA A 46 8.72 -2.75 3.42
C ALA A 46 7.84 -2.73 2.17
N VAL A 47 7.76 -3.86 1.46
CA VAL A 47 6.89 -4.04 0.30
C VAL A 47 6.11 -5.34 0.46
N SER A 48 4.81 -5.28 0.23
CA SER A 48 3.92 -6.44 0.23
C SER A 48 3.09 -6.49 -1.05
N ARG A 49 2.74 -7.69 -1.49
CA ARG A 49 1.96 -7.96 -2.70
C ARG A 49 0.54 -8.36 -2.29
N ILE A 50 -0.47 -7.77 -2.93
CA ILE A 50 -1.88 -8.07 -2.73
C ILE A 50 -2.54 -8.44 -4.06
N VAL A 51 -3.30 -9.54 -4.05
CA VAL A 51 -4.24 -9.87 -5.13
C VAL A 51 -5.62 -9.42 -4.67
N LYS A 52 -6.23 -8.51 -5.43
CA LYS A 52 -7.62 -8.08 -5.21
C LYS A 52 -8.50 -8.80 -6.21
N GLU A 53 -9.48 -9.53 -5.69
CA GLU A 53 -10.57 -10.15 -6.46
C GLU A 53 -11.69 -9.17 -6.72
#